data_AF-A0A5B2ZD41-F1
#
_entry.id   AF-A0A5B2ZD41-F1
#
_cell.length_a   1.000
_cell.length_b   1.000
_cell.length_c   1.000
_cell.angle_alpha   90.00
_cell.angle_beta   90.00
_cell.angle_gamma   90.00
#
_symmetry.space_group_name_H-M   'P 1'
#
loop_
_entity.id
_entity.type
_entity.pdbx_description
1 polymer ?
#
loop_
_entity_poly.entity_id
_entity_poly.type
_entity_poly.pdbx_seq_one_letter_code
_entity_poly.pdbx_strand_id
1 'polypeptide(L)'
;MLAEIRACRICEAHLPLGPRPVLRAAETATVLIAGQAPGTLVHGSGVPWDDASGARLRQWLGLDKANFYDERRIAIVPMGFCYPGRGSSGDKPPRPECRDTWHPKLLPLLPNLQLIVAIGQYAQAYYLGDARKATLTDTVRAWREYAPRVFPLVHPSPRNMGWFKHNPWFEAEVVPALRERVRSVLPAG
;
A
#
# COMPACT_ATOMS: atom_id res chain seq x y z
N MET A 1 -7.36 19.16 -3.89
CA MET A 1 -7.42 17.71 -3.58
C MET A 1 -6.61 17.28 -2.35
N LEU A 2 -5.26 17.17 -2.39
CA LEU A 2 -4.52 16.61 -1.24
C LEU A 2 -4.67 17.42 0.07
N ALA A 3 -4.77 18.75 -0.04
CA ALA A 3 -5.06 19.61 1.10
C ALA A 3 -6.43 19.30 1.73
N GLU A 4 -7.46 19.07 0.91
CA GLU A 4 -8.80 18.68 1.38
C GLU A 4 -8.79 17.32 2.07
N ILE A 5 -8.07 16.34 1.50
CA ILE A 5 -7.91 15.02 2.12
C ILE A 5 -7.23 15.17 3.49
N ARG A 6 -6.17 15.97 3.59
CA ARG A 6 -5.44 16.20 4.85
C ARG A 6 -6.28 16.95 5.90
N ALA A 7 -7.26 17.74 5.48
CA ALA A 7 -8.21 18.41 6.36
C ALA A 7 -9.45 17.55 6.70
N CYS A 8 -9.58 16.34 6.15
CA CYS A 8 -10.75 15.50 6.31
C CYS A 8 -11.00 15.10 7.78
N ARG A 9 -12.25 15.23 8.23
CA ARG A 9 -12.71 14.84 9.59
C ARG A 9 -13.90 13.88 9.62
N ILE A 10 -14.28 13.31 8.48
CA ILE A 10 -15.50 12.47 8.31
C ILE A 10 -15.64 11.38 9.39
N CYS A 11 -14.56 10.66 9.71
CA CYS A 11 -14.59 9.55 10.65
C CYS A 11 -14.05 9.91 12.05
N GLU A 12 -13.89 11.19 12.38
CA GLU A 12 -13.26 11.67 13.63
C GLU A 12 -13.81 10.99 14.89
N ALA A 13 -15.13 10.84 15.00
CA ALA A 13 -15.80 10.20 16.14
C ALA A 13 -15.40 8.73 16.38
N HIS A 14 -14.75 8.08 15.42
CA HIS A 14 -14.36 6.68 15.48
C HIS A 14 -12.84 6.46 15.61
N LEU A 15 -12.04 7.54 15.57
CA LEU A 15 -10.59 7.45 15.58
C LEU A 15 -10.04 7.70 16.99
N PRO A 16 -9.35 6.74 17.62
CA PRO A 16 -8.93 6.87 19.02
C PRO A 16 -7.86 7.95 19.25
N LEU A 17 -7.13 8.33 18.19
CA LEU A 17 -6.11 9.38 18.22
C LEU A 17 -6.50 10.58 17.33
N GLY A 18 -7.78 10.67 16.94
CA GLY A 18 -8.27 11.70 16.03
C GLY A 18 -7.80 11.54 14.58
N PRO A 19 -8.31 12.41 13.68
CA PRO A 19 -7.98 12.39 12.26
C PRO A 19 -6.56 12.89 12.00
N ARG A 20 -5.77 12.07 11.32
CA ARG A 20 -4.52 12.47 10.69
C ARG A 20 -4.36 11.71 9.37
N PRO A 21 -4.95 12.21 8.28
CA PRO A 21 -4.87 11.56 6.97
C PRO A 21 -3.41 11.54 6.47
N VAL A 22 -2.82 10.35 6.36
CA VAL A 22 -1.45 10.13 5.88
C VAL A 22 -1.49 9.47 4.51
N LEU A 23 -1.11 10.24 3.49
CA LEU A 23 -0.94 9.82 2.11
C LEU A 23 0.02 10.76 1.38
N ARG A 24 0.61 10.25 0.29
CA ARG A 24 1.51 10.98 -0.61
C ARG A 24 1.16 10.65 -2.05
N ALA A 25 1.11 11.65 -2.91
CA ALA A 25 0.83 11.43 -4.33
C ALA A 25 1.22 12.68 -5.14
N ALA A 26 1.70 12.47 -6.35
CA ALA A 26 1.83 13.51 -7.36
C ALA A 26 1.26 12.98 -8.68
N GLU A 27 0.77 13.87 -9.53
CA GLU A 27 0.17 13.53 -10.83
C GLU A 27 1.16 12.76 -11.74
N THR A 28 2.46 12.98 -11.54
CA THR A 28 3.54 12.32 -12.29
C THR A 28 3.87 10.91 -11.80
N ALA A 29 3.35 10.49 -10.64
CA ALA A 29 3.69 9.20 -10.05
C ALA A 29 3.33 8.05 -11.00
N THR A 30 4.26 7.11 -11.18
CA THR A 30 4.09 5.94 -12.05
C THR A 30 3.85 4.65 -11.26
N VAL A 31 4.23 4.63 -9.98
CA VAL A 31 3.99 3.51 -9.08
C VAL A 31 3.07 3.94 -7.95
N LEU A 32 2.07 3.12 -7.64
CA LEU A 32 1.21 3.27 -6.49
C LEU A 32 1.46 2.16 -5.48
N ILE A 33 1.72 2.52 -4.23
CA ILE A 33 1.77 1.60 -3.08
C ILE A 33 0.49 1.76 -2.29
N ALA A 34 -0.34 0.71 -2.28
CA ALA A 34 -1.59 0.66 -1.55
C ALA A 34 -1.50 -0.33 -0.38
N GLY A 35 -1.43 0.22 0.84
CA GLY A 35 -1.48 -0.55 2.09
C GLY A 35 -2.87 -0.51 2.76
N GLN A 36 -2.95 -1.00 3.99
CA GLN A 36 -4.20 -0.96 4.77
C GLN A 36 -4.52 0.43 5.32
N ALA A 37 -3.83 0.83 6.39
CA ALA A 37 -4.00 2.09 7.08
C ALA A 37 -2.71 2.40 7.86
N PRO A 38 -2.45 3.67 8.24
CA PRO A 38 -1.31 3.98 9.09
C PRO A 38 -1.48 3.34 10.48
N GLY A 39 -0.40 2.78 11.02
CA GLY A 39 -0.32 2.37 12.43
C GLY A 39 0.04 3.54 13.35
N THR A 40 0.14 3.29 14.66
CA THR A 40 0.40 4.34 15.67
C THR A 40 1.68 5.15 15.40
N LEU A 41 2.77 4.50 14.97
CA LEU A 41 4.03 5.19 14.65
C LEU A 41 3.87 6.16 13.48
N VAL A 42 3.19 5.71 12.41
CA VAL A 42 2.90 6.55 11.23
C VAL A 42 1.90 7.65 11.59
N HIS A 43 0.95 7.39 12.48
CA HIS A 43 0.08 8.43 13.03
C HIS A 43 0.88 9.47 13.82
N GLY A 44 1.95 9.10 14.53
CA GLY A 44 2.81 10.07 15.23
C GLY A 44 3.71 10.87 14.28
N SER A 45 4.37 10.19 13.34
CA SER A 45 5.36 10.82 12.45
C SER A 45 4.75 11.49 11.22
N GLY A 46 3.62 11.00 10.71
CA GLY A 46 3.07 11.38 9.40
C GLY A 46 3.86 10.82 8.21
N VAL A 47 4.84 9.95 8.45
CA VAL A 47 5.68 9.35 7.40
C VAL A 47 5.27 7.89 7.19
N PRO A 48 4.60 7.55 6.07
CA PRO A 48 4.19 6.17 5.81
C PRO A 48 5.41 5.28 5.55
N TRP A 49 5.42 4.05 6.06
CA TRP A 49 6.53 3.09 5.85
C TRP A 49 7.91 3.53 6.39
N ASP A 50 7.94 4.40 7.40
CA ASP A 50 9.17 4.75 8.14
C ASP A 50 9.38 3.82 9.34
N ASP A 51 9.32 2.51 9.07
CA ASP A 51 9.49 1.44 10.06
C ASP A 51 10.20 0.21 9.44
N ALA A 52 10.34 -0.87 10.22
CA ALA A 52 10.94 -2.12 9.76
C ALA A 52 10.16 -2.78 8.61
N SER A 53 8.83 -2.63 8.58
CA SER A 53 8.00 -3.13 7.48
C SER A 53 8.32 -2.39 6.18
N GLY A 54 8.48 -1.06 6.26
CA GLY A 54 8.89 -0.23 5.15
C GLY A 54 10.32 -0.48 4.68
N ALA A 55 11.23 -0.79 5.58
CA ALA A 55 12.59 -1.20 5.22
C ALA A 55 12.59 -2.48 4.36
N ARG A 56 11.81 -3.48 4.76
CA ARG A 56 11.63 -4.71 3.98
C ARG A 56 10.91 -4.45 2.65
N LEU A 57 9.89 -3.59 2.64
CA LEU A 57 9.20 -3.21 1.39
C LEU A 57 10.17 -2.56 0.39
N ARG A 58 11.00 -1.61 0.85
CA ARG A 58 12.05 -0.99 0.03
C ARG A 58 13.03 -2.03 -0.54
N GLN A 59 13.45 -2.99 0.27
CA GLN A 59 14.29 -4.10 -0.18
C GLN A 59 13.62 -4.93 -1.27
N TRP A 60 12.33 -5.27 -1.13
CA TRP A 60 11.59 -6.00 -2.15
C TRP A 60 11.49 -5.22 -3.46
N LEU A 61 11.14 -3.93 -3.38
CA LEU A 61 11.05 -3.04 -4.54
C LEU A 61 12.42 -2.73 -5.17
N GLY A 62 13.53 -2.95 -4.43
CA GLY A 62 14.87 -2.60 -4.88
C GLY A 62 15.10 -1.09 -4.91
N LEU A 63 14.49 -0.34 -3.97
CA LEU A 63 14.58 1.11 -3.88
C LEU A 63 15.30 1.53 -2.59
N ASP A 64 16.09 2.59 -2.67
CA ASP A 64 16.59 3.28 -1.48
C ASP A 64 15.52 4.21 -0.86
N LYS A 65 15.87 4.87 0.24
CA LYS A 65 14.95 5.77 0.94
C LYS A 65 14.57 6.99 0.08
N ALA A 66 15.53 7.54 -0.68
CA ALA A 66 15.30 8.73 -1.49
C ALA A 66 14.30 8.46 -2.63
N ASN A 67 14.50 7.38 -3.39
CA ASN A 67 13.62 6.98 -4.48
C ASN A 67 12.24 6.53 -3.98
N PHE A 68 12.18 5.84 -2.83
CA PHE A 68 10.91 5.40 -2.25
C PHE A 68 10.00 6.57 -1.83
N TYR A 69 10.60 7.69 -1.39
CA TYR A 69 9.87 8.89 -0.95
C TYR A 69 9.83 10.01 -2.00
N ASP A 70 10.33 9.80 -3.23
CA ASP A 70 10.13 10.74 -4.34
C ASP A 70 8.66 10.67 -4.80
N GLU A 71 7.83 11.59 -4.31
CA GLU A 71 6.39 11.63 -4.61
C GLU A 71 6.10 11.78 -6.11
N ARG A 72 7.06 12.30 -6.89
CA ARG A 72 6.92 12.41 -8.34
C ARG A 72 6.96 11.06 -9.04
N ARG A 73 7.50 10.04 -8.38
CA ARG A 73 7.67 8.66 -8.87
C ARG A 73 6.72 7.70 -8.17
N ILE A 74 6.61 7.82 -6.85
CA ILE A 74 5.85 6.91 -5.98
C ILE A 74 4.68 7.64 -5.30
N ALA A 75 3.47 7.18 -5.57
CA ALA A 75 2.31 7.48 -4.74
C ALA A 75 2.17 6.43 -3.63
N ILE A 76 1.83 6.87 -2.42
CA ILE A 76 1.49 6.02 -1.27
C ILE A 76 0.08 6.39 -0.82
N VAL A 77 -0.89 5.55 -1.18
CA VAL A 77 -2.32 5.79 -0.91
C VAL A 77 -2.90 4.54 -0.24
N PRO A 78 -2.93 4.49 1.11
CA PRO A 78 -3.52 3.35 1.83
C PRO A 78 -5.05 3.33 1.70
N MET A 79 -5.69 2.20 2.01
CA MET A 79 -7.14 2.08 1.94
C MET A 79 -7.88 2.93 2.98
N GLY A 80 -7.28 3.10 4.16
CA GLY A 80 -7.68 4.08 5.17
C GLY A 80 -6.56 5.07 5.40
N PHE A 81 -6.86 6.37 5.42
CA PHE A 81 -5.82 7.39 5.58
C PHE A 81 -5.50 7.70 7.04
N CYS A 82 -6.35 7.29 7.99
CA CYS A 82 -6.16 7.54 9.42
C CYS A 82 -5.96 6.24 10.19
N TYR A 83 -5.34 6.33 11.37
CA TYR A 83 -5.12 5.19 12.26
C TYR A 83 -6.45 4.72 12.87
N PRO A 84 -6.91 3.48 12.56
CA PRO A 84 -8.23 3.02 12.96
C PRO A 84 -8.29 2.52 14.42
N GLY A 85 -7.17 2.54 15.14
CA GLY A 85 -7.06 1.97 16.48
C GLY A 85 -6.50 0.55 16.51
N ARG A 86 -6.30 0.02 17.72
CA ARG A 86 -5.77 -1.32 17.95
C ARG A 86 -6.90 -2.34 18.10
N GLY A 87 -6.76 -3.49 17.46
CA GLY A 87 -7.56 -4.69 17.60
C GLY A 87 -6.79 -5.83 18.28
N SER A 88 -7.35 -7.03 18.25
CA SER A 88 -6.79 -8.21 18.94
C SER A 88 -5.48 -8.71 18.33
N SER A 89 -5.35 -8.66 17.01
CA SER A 89 -4.20 -9.21 16.26
C SER A 89 -3.31 -8.14 15.62
N GLY A 90 -3.53 -6.85 15.92
CA GLY A 90 -2.84 -5.71 15.30
C GLY A 90 -3.71 -4.49 15.21
N ASP A 91 -3.40 -3.60 14.28
CA ASP A 91 -4.27 -2.45 14.02
C ASP A 91 -5.59 -2.93 13.42
N LYS A 92 -6.67 -2.21 13.73
CA LYS A 92 -8.00 -2.46 13.18
C LYS A 92 -7.97 -2.33 11.65
N PRO A 93 -8.92 -2.95 10.95
CA PRO A 93 -9.03 -2.78 9.52
C PRO A 93 -9.28 -1.31 9.12
N PRO A 94 -8.91 -0.93 7.88
CA PRO A 94 -9.18 0.41 7.38
C PRO A 94 -10.68 0.70 7.40
N ARG A 95 -11.01 1.91 7.83
CA ARG A 95 -12.36 2.47 7.80
C ARG A 95 -12.81 2.72 6.35
N PRO A 96 -14.06 2.42 5.97
CA PRO A 96 -14.53 2.52 4.57
C PRO A 96 -14.60 3.96 4.04
N GLU A 97 -14.77 4.96 4.90
CA GLU A 97 -15.04 6.35 4.50
C GLU A 97 -13.97 6.93 3.57
N CYS A 98 -12.70 6.56 3.78
CA CYS A 98 -11.61 7.02 2.92
C CYS A 98 -11.72 6.45 1.51
N ARG A 99 -12.01 5.16 1.40
CA ARG A 99 -12.24 4.47 0.13
C ARG A 99 -13.42 5.10 -0.59
N ASP A 100 -14.56 5.26 0.07
CA ASP A 100 -15.80 5.69 -0.59
C ASP A 100 -15.76 7.16 -1.00
N THR A 101 -15.11 8.01 -0.18
CA THR A 101 -15.10 9.46 -0.41
C THR A 101 -13.96 9.92 -1.30
N TRP A 102 -12.74 9.40 -1.07
CA TRP A 102 -11.52 10.02 -1.59
C TRP A 102 -10.88 9.21 -2.72
N HIS A 103 -10.94 7.88 -2.71
CA HIS A 103 -10.31 7.09 -3.78
C HIS A 103 -10.91 7.38 -5.16
N PRO A 104 -12.26 7.45 -5.35
CA PRO A 104 -12.86 7.83 -6.63
C PRO A 104 -12.47 9.22 -7.13
N LYS A 105 -12.07 10.13 -6.23
CA LYS A 105 -11.66 11.50 -6.58
C LYS A 105 -10.17 11.62 -6.83
N LEU A 106 -9.35 10.89 -6.06
CA LEU A 106 -7.90 10.97 -6.10
C LEU A 106 -7.31 10.14 -7.25
N LEU A 107 -7.77 8.90 -7.44
CA LEU A 107 -7.16 7.98 -8.41
C LEU A 107 -7.22 8.48 -9.87
N PRO A 108 -8.31 9.14 -10.34
CA PRO A 108 -8.32 9.74 -11.68
C PRO A 108 -7.27 10.83 -11.89
N LEU A 109 -6.75 11.43 -10.81
CA LEU A 109 -5.69 12.46 -10.85
C LEU A 109 -4.28 11.85 -10.86
N LEU A 110 -4.15 10.53 -10.95
CA LEU A 110 -2.89 9.82 -11.09
C LEU A 110 -2.82 9.10 -12.44
N PRO A 111 -2.88 9.84 -13.57
CA PRO A 111 -3.04 9.25 -14.90
C PRO A 111 -1.82 8.42 -15.34
N ASN A 112 -0.65 8.71 -14.76
CA ASN A 112 0.62 8.10 -15.15
C ASN A 112 0.91 6.77 -14.44
N LEU A 113 0.02 6.30 -13.57
CA LEU A 113 0.21 5.03 -12.89
C LEU A 113 0.35 3.90 -13.91
N GLN A 114 1.41 3.11 -13.77
CA GLN A 114 1.75 1.93 -14.58
C GLN A 114 1.87 0.65 -13.75
N LEU A 115 2.06 0.79 -12.43
CA LEU A 115 2.18 -0.31 -11.48
C LEU A 115 1.43 0.04 -10.19
N ILE A 116 0.64 -0.91 -9.70
CA ILE A 116 -0.01 -0.85 -8.39
C ILE A 116 0.52 -2.01 -7.55
N VAL A 117 1.10 -1.71 -6.39
CA VAL A 117 1.53 -2.66 -5.38
C VAL A 117 0.45 -2.75 -4.31
N ALA A 118 -0.40 -3.78 -4.40
CA ALA A 118 -1.57 -3.96 -3.55
C ALA A 118 -1.22 -4.86 -2.35
N ILE A 119 -0.99 -4.25 -1.18
CA ILE A 119 -0.46 -4.92 0.00
C ILE A 119 -1.59 -5.25 0.97
N GLY A 120 -1.85 -6.55 1.14
CA GLY A 120 -2.88 -7.08 2.03
C GLY A 120 -4.29 -7.08 1.45
N GLN A 121 -5.20 -7.79 2.12
CA GLN A 121 -6.51 -8.16 1.58
C GLN A 121 -7.39 -6.96 1.19
N TYR A 122 -7.31 -5.83 1.89
CA TYR A 122 -8.15 -4.66 1.62
C TYR A 122 -7.74 -3.96 0.33
N ALA A 123 -6.44 -3.80 0.10
CA ALA A 123 -5.92 -3.26 -1.15
C ALA A 123 -6.18 -4.23 -2.31
N GLN A 124 -5.96 -5.53 -2.10
CA GLN A 124 -6.23 -6.55 -3.11
C GLN A 124 -7.72 -6.60 -3.50
N ALA A 125 -8.63 -6.56 -2.52
CA ALA A 125 -10.06 -6.52 -2.79
C ALA A 125 -10.47 -5.26 -3.58
N TYR A 126 -9.82 -4.13 -3.33
CA TYR A 126 -10.09 -2.90 -4.06
C TYR A 126 -9.60 -2.96 -5.52
N TYR A 127 -8.34 -3.34 -5.73
CA TYR A 127 -7.70 -3.26 -7.06
C TYR A 127 -7.97 -4.46 -7.96
N LEU A 128 -8.31 -5.62 -7.39
CA LEU A 128 -8.56 -6.84 -8.15
C LEU A 128 -10.06 -7.18 -8.25
N GLY A 129 -10.91 -6.63 -7.38
CA GLY A 129 -12.34 -6.93 -7.37
C GLY A 129 -12.61 -8.44 -7.35
N ASP A 130 -13.44 -8.90 -8.28
CA ASP A 130 -13.81 -10.31 -8.42
C ASP A 130 -12.70 -11.19 -9.01
N ALA A 131 -11.65 -10.59 -9.58
CA ALA A 131 -10.50 -11.35 -10.10
C ALA A 131 -9.59 -11.91 -8.99
N ARG A 132 -9.73 -11.43 -7.75
CA ARG A 132 -8.99 -11.96 -6.59
C ARG A 132 -9.38 -13.42 -6.33
N LYS A 133 -8.46 -14.19 -5.73
CA LYS A 133 -8.76 -15.56 -5.31
C LYS A 133 -9.45 -15.59 -3.94
N ALA A 134 -9.85 -16.78 -3.50
CA ALA A 134 -10.55 -16.98 -2.24
C ALA A 134 -9.75 -16.51 -1.02
N THR A 135 -8.43 -16.72 -1.03
CA THR A 135 -7.54 -16.34 0.08
C THR A 135 -6.48 -15.32 -0.34
N LEU A 136 -5.88 -14.65 0.66
CA LEU A 136 -4.71 -13.78 0.47
C LEU A 136 -3.57 -14.55 -0.20
N THR A 137 -3.26 -15.75 0.29
CA THR A 137 -2.16 -16.58 -0.22
C THR A 137 -2.40 -16.95 -1.67
N ASP A 138 -3.61 -17.40 -2.02
CA ASP A 138 -3.93 -17.79 -3.40
C ASP A 138 -3.87 -16.59 -4.34
N THR A 139 -4.32 -15.42 -3.88
CA THR A 139 -4.24 -14.17 -4.66
C THR A 139 -2.78 -13.77 -4.91
N VAL A 140 -1.92 -13.87 -3.89
CA VAL A 140 -0.48 -13.60 -4.07
C VAL A 140 0.19 -14.68 -4.95
N ARG A 141 -0.23 -15.94 -4.85
CA ARG A 141 0.31 -17.04 -5.68
C ARG A 141 -0.03 -16.85 -7.15
N ALA A 142 -1.23 -16.35 -7.43
CA ALA A 142 -1.73 -16.03 -8.76
C ALA A 142 -1.23 -14.69 -9.33
N TRP A 143 -0.18 -14.08 -8.77
CA TRP A 143 0.30 -12.74 -9.15
C TRP A 143 0.48 -12.52 -10.66
N ARG A 144 0.84 -13.57 -11.42
CA ARG A 144 1.03 -13.53 -12.88
C ARG A 144 -0.25 -13.17 -13.64
N GLU A 145 -1.42 -13.47 -13.08
CA GLU A 145 -2.72 -13.12 -13.68
C GLU A 145 -3.03 -11.61 -13.60
N TYR A 146 -2.38 -10.89 -12.68
CA TYR A 146 -2.63 -9.47 -12.43
C TYR A 146 -1.48 -8.56 -12.91
N ALA A 147 -0.30 -9.16 -13.09
CA ALA A 147 0.86 -8.50 -13.67
C ALA A 147 0.60 -8.14 -15.16
N PRO A 148 1.28 -7.11 -15.70
CA PRO A 148 2.25 -6.24 -15.03
C PRO A 148 1.62 -5.03 -14.30
N ARG A 149 0.28 -4.93 -14.31
CA ARG A 149 -0.44 -3.75 -13.81
C ARG A 149 -0.57 -3.75 -12.28
N VAL A 150 -0.89 -4.89 -11.68
CA VAL A 150 -1.09 -5.02 -10.23
C VAL A 150 -0.25 -6.17 -9.69
N PHE A 151 0.49 -5.91 -8.62
CA PHE A 151 1.20 -6.93 -7.85
C PHE A 151 0.56 -7.06 -6.46
N PRO A 152 -0.21 -8.13 -6.20
CA PRO A 152 -0.71 -8.41 -4.86
C PRO A 152 0.41 -8.93 -3.97
N LEU A 153 0.60 -8.32 -2.80
CA LEU A 153 1.59 -8.75 -1.82
C LEU A 153 0.94 -9.03 -0.45
N VAL A 154 1.59 -9.91 0.31
CA VAL A 154 1.39 -9.99 1.76
C VAL A 154 2.08 -8.79 2.45
N HIS A 155 1.62 -8.39 3.64
CA HIS A 155 2.26 -7.31 4.37
C HIS A 155 3.70 -7.69 4.79
N PRO A 156 4.71 -6.81 4.64
CA PRO A 156 6.10 -7.09 5.02
C PRO A 156 6.37 -7.09 6.54
N SER A 157 5.34 -7.30 7.36
CA SER A 157 5.46 -7.27 8.82
C SER A 157 6.27 -8.47 9.34
N PRO A 158 7.05 -8.33 10.42
CA PRO A 158 7.63 -9.45 11.14
C PRO A 158 6.59 -10.50 11.58
N ARG A 159 5.31 -10.12 11.73
CA ARG A 159 4.23 -11.06 12.05
C ARG A 159 3.98 -12.09 10.95
N ASN A 160 4.37 -11.81 9.71
CA ASN A 160 4.22 -12.72 8.58
C ASN A 160 5.43 -13.64 8.37
N MET A 161 6.41 -13.69 9.30
CA MET A 161 7.56 -14.60 9.19
C MET A 161 7.15 -16.07 9.04
N GLY A 162 6.10 -16.51 9.76
CA GLY A 162 5.54 -17.85 9.57
C GLY A 162 5.02 -18.06 8.14
N TRP A 163 4.31 -17.08 7.58
CA TRP A 163 3.81 -17.14 6.21
C TRP A 163 4.95 -17.24 5.19
N PHE A 164 6.01 -16.41 5.32
CA PHE A 164 7.16 -16.46 4.40
C PHE A 164 7.86 -17.81 4.42
N LYS A 165 8.04 -18.42 5.60
CA LYS A 165 8.65 -19.76 5.73
C LYS A 165 7.85 -20.85 5.02
N HIS A 166 6.52 -20.78 5.06
CA HIS A 166 5.64 -21.75 4.39
C HIS A 166 5.44 -21.43 2.89
N ASN A 167 5.82 -20.23 2.45
CA ASN A 167 5.64 -19.75 1.07
C ASN A 167 6.96 -19.22 0.50
N PRO A 168 8.02 -20.05 0.43
CA PRO A 168 9.36 -19.61 -0.02
C PRO A 168 9.35 -19.09 -1.47
N TRP A 169 8.38 -19.54 -2.26
CA TRP A 169 8.13 -19.05 -3.61
C TRP A 169 7.85 -17.54 -3.69
N PHE A 170 7.39 -16.90 -2.61
CA PHE A 170 7.14 -15.47 -2.59
C PHE A 170 8.44 -14.69 -2.86
N GLU A 171 9.49 -15.00 -2.09
CA GLU A 171 10.78 -14.32 -2.25
C GLU A 171 11.57 -14.84 -3.47
N ALA A 172 11.34 -16.09 -3.87
CA ALA A 172 12.01 -16.68 -5.03
C ALA A 172 11.42 -16.24 -6.39
N GLU A 173 10.11 -15.97 -6.46
CA GLU A 173 9.42 -15.69 -7.72
C GLU A 173 8.78 -14.30 -7.76
N VAL A 174 8.02 -13.92 -6.73
CA VAL A 174 7.21 -12.69 -6.74
C VAL A 174 8.10 -11.46 -6.58
N VAL A 175 8.99 -11.48 -5.60
CA VAL A 175 9.87 -10.34 -5.30
C VAL A 175 10.80 -9.99 -6.48
N PRO A 176 11.48 -10.94 -7.13
CA PRO A 176 12.31 -10.63 -8.30
C PRO A 176 11.49 -10.06 -9.47
N ALA A 177 10.32 -10.62 -9.77
CA ALA A 177 9.45 -10.13 -10.83
C ALA A 177 8.91 -8.72 -10.54
N LEU A 178 8.52 -8.46 -9.29
CA LEU A 178 8.11 -7.12 -8.85
C LEU A 178 9.25 -6.12 -9.02
N ARG A 179 10.47 -6.47 -8.57
CA ARG A 179 11.63 -5.59 -8.69
C ARG A 179 11.94 -5.25 -10.14
N GLU A 180 11.85 -6.23 -11.03
CA GLU A 180 12.04 -6.00 -12.46
C GLU A 180 10.97 -5.08 -13.03
N ARG A 181 9.71 -5.29 -12.64
CA ARG A 181 8.62 -4.39 -13.02
C ARG A 181 8.86 -2.97 -12.50
N VAL A 182 9.30 -2.79 -11.26
CA VAL A 182 9.64 -1.49 -10.67
C VAL A 182 10.72 -0.80 -11.49
N ARG A 183 11.81 -1.49 -11.85
CA ARG A 183 12.87 -0.92 -12.70
C ARG A 183 12.36 -0.47 -14.06
N SER A 184 11.45 -1.25 -14.67
CA SER A 184 10.89 -0.91 -15.98
C SER A 184 10.04 0.36 -15.98
N VAL A 185 9.39 0.71 -14.86
CA VAL A 185 8.50 1.89 -14.74
C VAL A 185 9.13 3.06 -14.00
N LEU A 186 10.26 2.82 -13.32
CA LEU A 186 11.12 3.80 -12.67
C LEU A 186 12.53 3.70 -13.24
N PRO A 187 12.75 4.06 -14.52
CA PRO A 187 14.10 4.09 -15.07
C PRO A 187 14.99 4.98 -14.20
N ALA A 188 16.26 4.58 -14.10
CA ALA A 188 17.28 5.37 -13.44
C ALA A 188 17.27 6.78 -14.05
N GLY A 189 17.28 7.79 -13.18
CA GLY A 189 17.52 9.17 -13.60
C GLY A 189 18.98 9.37 -13.97
#